data_AF-A0A497PG42-F1
#
_entry.id   AF-A0A497PG42-F1
#
_cell.length_a   1.000
_cell.length_b   1.000
_cell.length_c   1.000
_cell.angle_alpha   90.00
_cell.angle_beta   90.00
_cell.angle_gamma   90.00
#
_symmetry.space_group_name_H-M   'P 1'
#
loop_
_entity.id
_entity.type
_entity.pdbx_description
1 polymer ?
#
loop_
_entity_poly.entity_id
_entity_poly.type
_entity_poly.pdbx_seq_one_letter_code
_entity_poly.pdbx_strand_id
1 'polypeptide(L)'
;KEQEVLAKIADIVIEIFAMESGLLRTLKIISNDGEEKAKYQINAVKVYVDELIPRIESWAKQVISYVEEGDMLRTQLAGIKKLARYQPIDAVTLKRGIADRIIDLESYPF
;
A
#
# COMPACT_ATOMS: atom_id res chain seq x y z
N LYS A 1 12.22 -4.94 24.64
CA LYS A 1 12.06 -3.63 25.32
C LYS A 1 11.53 -2.58 24.36
N GLU A 2 11.94 -2.59 23.08
CA GLU A 2 11.43 -1.66 22.05
C GLU A 2 10.18 -2.17 21.31
N GLN A 3 9.09 -2.43 22.02
CA GLN A 3 7.90 -3.06 21.42
C GLN A 3 7.22 -2.16 20.38
N GLU A 4 7.24 -0.85 20.58
CA GLU A 4 6.66 0.15 19.69
C GLU A 4 7.40 0.20 18.34
N VAL A 5 8.73 0.03 18.36
CA VAL A 5 9.55 -0.05 17.16
C VAL A 5 9.29 -1.36 16.44
N LEU A 6 9.28 -2.49 17.18
CA LEU A 6 9.00 -3.81 16.62
C LEU A 6 7.61 -3.88 15.99
N ALA A 7 6.60 -3.30 16.64
CA ALA A 7 5.24 -3.24 16.11
C ALA A 7 5.18 -2.45 14.81
N LYS A 8 5.82 -1.28 14.71
CA LYS A 8 5.86 -0.51 13.45
C LYS A 8 6.58 -1.23 12.33
N ILE A 9 7.67 -1.92 12.62
CA ILE A 9 8.37 -2.73 11.62
C ILE A 9 7.47 -3.89 11.17
N ALA A 10 6.78 -4.55 12.09
CA ALA A 10 5.82 -5.60 11.77
C ALA A 10 4.67 -5.06 10.89
N ASP A 11 4.09 -3.91 11.23
CA ASP A 11 3.06 -3.26 10.44
C ASP A 11 3.54 -2.96 9.01
N ILE A 12 4.76 -2.42 8.85
CA ILE A 12 5.36 -2.19 7.52
C ILE A 12 5.49 -3.50 6.73
N VAL A 13 5.99 -4.56 7.35
CA VAL A 13 6.17 -5.87 6.69
C VAL A 13 4.82 -6.48 6.29
N ILE A 14 3.81 -6.41 7.16
CA ILE A 14 2.46 -6.90 6.90
C ILE A 14 1.85 -6.18 5.70
N GLU A 15 1.95 -4.85 5.65
CA GLU A 15 1.36 -4.07 4.57
C GLU A 15 2.11 -4.28 3.24
N ILE A 16 3.44 -4.41 3.25
CA ILE A 16 4.21 -4.78 2.05
C ILE A 16 3.77 -6.16 1.54
N PHE A 17 3.64 -7.14 2.43
CA PHE A 17 3.19 -8.48 2.06
C PHE A 17 1.77 -8.48 1.47
N ALA A 18 0.84 -7.71 2.06
CA ALA A 18 -0.51 -7.57 1.56
C ALA A 18 -0.57 -6.89 0.18
N MET A 19 0.17 -5.79 0.00
CA MET A 19 0.30 -5.08 -1.28
C MET A 19 0.86 -5.99 -2.37
N GLU A 20 1.96 -6.69 -2.09
CA GLU A 20 2.60 -7.60 -3.04
C GLU A 20 1.69 -8.78 -3.39
N SER A 21 1.06 -9.39 -2.38
CA SER A 21 0.13 -10.51 -2.59
C SER A 21 -1.06 -10.13 -3.47
N GLY A 22 -1.65 -8.95 -3.23
CA GLY A 22 -2.74 -8.41 -4.05
C GLY A 22 -2.30 -8.13 -5.48
N LEU A 23 -1.12 -7.52 -5.65
CA LEU A 23 -0.54 -7.21 -6.96
C LEU A 23 -0.27 -8.49 -7.76
N LEU A 24 0.43 -9.47 -7.17
CA LEU A 24 0.78 -10.73 -7.83
C LEU A 24 -0.48 -11.54 -8.19
N ARG A 25 -1.49 -11.58 -7.31
CA ARG A 25 -2.78 -12.19 -7.62
C ARG A 25 -3.45 -11.52 -8.82
N THR A 26 -3.46 -10.19 -8.85
CA THR A 26 -4.06 -9.41 -9.93
C THR A 26 -3.33 -9.63 -11.26
N LEU A 27 -1.99 -9.58 -11.26
CA LEU A 27 -1.17 -9.86 -12.45
C LEU A 27 -1.40 -11.28 -12.98
N LYS A 28 -1.57 -12.26 -12.09
CA LYS A 28 -1.92 -13.63 -12.49
C LYS A 28 -3.28 -13.70 -13.18
N ILE A 29 -4.30 -12.99 -12.68
CA ILE A 29 -5.61 -12.92 -13.34
C ILE A 29 -5.48 -12.24 -14.70
N ILE A 30 -4.76 -11.11 -14.79
CA ILE A 30 -4.51 -10.43 -16.08
C ILE A 30 -3.87 -11.39 -17.09
N SER A 31 -2.87 -12.16 -16.66
CA SER A 31 -2.18 -13.12 -17.53
C SER A 31 -3.07 -14.26 -18.01
N ASN A 32 -4.05 -14.69 -17.22
CA ASN A 32 -4.90 -15.84 -17.55
C ASN A 32 -6.19 -15.44 -18.29
N ASP A 33 -6.74 -14.29 -17.93
CA ASP A 33 -8.12 -13.90 -18.20
C ASP A 33 -8.23 -12.54 -18.90
N GLY A 34 -7.14 -11.78 -18.98
CA GLY A 34 -7.10 -10.44 -19.57
C GLY A 34 -7.44 -9.31 -18.60
N GLU A 35 -7.06 -8.09 -18.98
CA GLU A 35 -7.16 -6.90 -18.13
C GLU A 35 -8.61 -6.54 -17.78
N GLU A 36 -9.54 -6.65 -18.74
CA GLU A 36 -10.95 -6.35 -18.53
C GLU A 36 -11.59 -7.21 -17.43
N LYS A 37 -11.24 -8.51 -17.38
CA LYS A 37 -11.73 -9.40 -16.32
C LYS A 37 -11.11 -9.11 -14.95
N ALA A 38 -9.92 -8.51 -14.92
CA ALA A 38 -9.21 -8.12 -13.70
C ALA A 38 -9.50 -6.67 -13.25
N LYS A 39 -10.38 -5.94 -13.94
CA LYS A 39 -10.63 -4.50 -13.73
C LYS A 39 -10.82 -4.12 -12.26
N TYR A 40 -11.63 -4.86 -11.53
CA TYR A 40 -11.94 -4.53 -10.14
C TYR A 40 -10.78 -4.85 -9.20
N GLN A 41 -10.05 -5.94 -9.44
CA GLN A 41 -8.83 -6.30 -8.70
C GLN A 41 -7.72 -5.26 -8.93
N ILE A 42 -7.57 -4.77 -10.17
CA ILE A 42 -6.65 -3.67 -10.51
C ILE A 42 -7.00 -2.42 -9.72
N ASN A 43 -8.28 -2.02 -9.71
CA ASN A 43 -8.73 -0.85 -8.96
C ASN A 43 -8.47 -1.02 -7.46
N ALA A 44 -8.74 -2.21 -6.92
CA ALA A 44 -8.54 -2.50 -5.51
C ALA A 44 -7.07 -2.41 -5.09
N VAL A 45 -6.16 -3.02 -5.86
CA VAL A 45 -4.70 -2.95 -5.60
C VAL A 45 -4.21 -1.50 -5.71
N LYS A 46 -4.63 -0.76 -6.74
CA LYS A 46 -4.26 0.65 -6.91
C LYS A 46 -4.66 1.49 -5.71
N VAL A 47 -5.91 1.37 -5.26
CA VAL A 47 -6.42 2.07 -4.08
C VAL A 47 -5.66 1.65 -2.83
N TYR A 48 -5.48 0.34 -2.61
CA TYR A 48 -4.80 -0.17 -1.42
C TYR A 48 -3.36 0.36 -1.32
N VAL A 49 -2.60 0.30 -2.42
CA VAL A 49 -1.22 0.81 -2.45
C VAL A 49 -1.18 2.33 -2.23
N ASP A 50 -2.06 3.09 -2.89
CA ASP A 50 -2.13 4.56 -2.76
C ASP A 50 -2.36 5.02 -1.31
N GLU A 51 -3.18 4.27 -0.56
CA GLU A 51 -3.48 4.57 0.85
C GLU A 51 -2.39 4.12 1.82
N LEU A 52 -1.68 3.03 1.52
CA LEU A 52 -0.72 2.43 2.45
C LEU A 52 0.69 3.02 2.34
N ILE A 53 1.13 3.49 1.17
CA ILE A 53 2.44 4.15 1.03
C ILE A 53 2.66 5.30 2.02
N PRO A 54 1.75 6.29 2.18
CA PRO A 54 1.98 7.38 3.14
C PRO A 54 1.96 6.90 4.60
N ARG A 55 1.22 5.82 4.90
CA ARG A 55 1.19 5.20 6.23
C ARG A 55 2.52 4.50 6.55
N ILE A 56 3.03 3.71 5.61
CA ILE A 56 4.35 3.06 5.70
C ILE A 56 5.46 4.10 5.85
N GLU A 57 5.41 5.18 5.07
CA GLU A 57 6.38 6.28 5.18
C GLU A 57 6.36 6.89 6.60
N SER A 58 5.18 7.12 7.17
CA SER A 58 5.02 7.64 8.52
C SER A 58 5.61 6.71 9.58
N TRP A 59 5.33 5.41 9.49
CA TRP A 59 5.90 4.43 10.42
C TRP A 59 7.42 4.33 10.30
N ALA A 60 7.96 4.32 9.09
CA ALA A 60 9.40 4.27 8.85
C ALA A 60 10.11 5.51 9.43
N LYS A 61 9.52 6.71 9.27
CA LYS A 61 10.04 7.95 9.87
C LYS A 61 10.05 7.88 11.39
N GLN A 62 9.00 7.33 12.02
CA GLN A 62 8.94 7.17 13.48
C GLN A 62 10.00 6.19 13.98
N VAL A 63 10.21 5.07 13.28
CA VAL A 63 11.26 4.09 13.62
C VAL A 63 12.64 4.72 13.49
N ILE A 64 12.96 5.36 12.37
CA ILE A 64 14.28 5.96 12.16
C ILE A 64 14.54 7.14 13.11
N SER A 65 13.53 7.94 13.45
CA SER A 65 13.69 9.04 14.42
C SER A 65 13.93 8.55 15.85
N TYR A 66 13.62 7.29 16.14
CA TYR A 66 13.96 6.66 17.41
C TYR A 66 15.36 6.05 17.40
N VAL A 67 15.80 5.52 16.26
CA VAL A 67 17.07 4.77 16.12
C VAL A 67 18.26 5.68 15.83
N GLU A 68 18.05 6.80 15.15
CA GLU A 68 19.10 7.69 14.65
C GLU A 68 18.89 9.14 15.08
N GLU A 69 19.99 9.88 15.20
CA GLU A 69 19.97 11.31 15.54
C GLU A 69 20.89 12.13 14.58
N GLY A 70 20.80 13.45 14.68
CA GLY A 70 21.71 14.38 13.99
C GLY A 70 21.74 14.22 12.47
N ASP A 71 22.96 14.17 11.91
CA ASP A 71 23.16 14.12 10.45
C ASP A 71 22.80 12.76 9.84
N MET A 72 22.94 11.68 10.62
CA MET A 72 22.54 10.34 10.17
C MET A 72 21.02 10.28 10.00
N LEU A 73 20.26 10.78 10.99
CA LEU A 73 18.81 10.89 10.90
C LEU A 73 18.37 11.66 9.64
N ARG A 74 18.98 12.82 9.37
CA ARG A 74 18.66 13.61 8.17
C ARG A 74 18.88 12.83 6.88
N THR A 75 19.96 12.07 6.81
CA THR A 75 20.30 11.23 5.65
C THR A 75 19.30 10.10 5.46
N GLN A 76 18.93 9.39 6.54
CA GLN A 76 17.97 8.29 6.50
C GLN A 76 16.55 8.76 6.14
N LEU A 77 16.11 9.90 6.69
CA LEU A 77 14.81 10.51 6.34
C LEU A 77 14.73 10.91 4.87
N ALA A 78 15.82 11.41 4.27
CA ALA A 78 15.89 11.68 2.84
C ALA A 78 15.79 10.39 2.01
N GLY A 79 16.42 9.30 2.49
CA GLY A 79 16.29 7.95 1.92
C GLY A 79 14.84 7.47 1.91
N ILE A 80 14.15 7.53 3.05
CA ILE A 80 12.73 7.16 3.17
C ILE A 80 11.87 7.96 2.19
N LYS A 81 12.05 9.29 2.12
CA LYS A 81 11.28 10.14 1.21
C LYS A 81 11.50 9.78 -0.26
N LYS A 82 12.70 9.32 -0.63
CA LYS A 82 12.99 8.87 -2.00
C LYS A 82 12.31 7.54 -2.30
N LEU A 83 12.31 6.59 -1.36
CA LEU A 83 11.68 5.28 -1.50
C LEU A 83 10.16 5.37 -1.55
N ALA A 84 9.55 6.24 -0.74
CA ALA A 84 8.11 6.41 -0.66
C ALA A 84 7.54 7.41 -1.70
N ARG A 85 8.34 7.84 -2.68
CA ARG A 85 7.88 8.80 -3.69
C ARG A 85 6.92 8.11 -4.66
N TYR A 86 5.70 8.60 -4.73
CA TYR A 86 4.69 8.15 -5.69
C TYR A 86 3.82 9.33 -6.16
N GLN A 87 3.07 9.12 -7.23
CA GLN A 87 2.05 10.05 -7.70
C GLN A 87 0.69 9.56 -7.15
N PRO A 88 0.02 10.32 -6.27
CA PRO A 88 -1.30 9.97 -5.81
C PRO A 88 -2.29 9.84 -6.97
N ILE A 89 -3.20 8.88 -6.86
CA ILE A 89 -4.23 8.60 -7.86
C ILE A 89 -5.60 9.13 -7.41
N ASP A 90 -6.56 9.20 -8.33
CA ASP A 90 -7.96 9.44 -7.99
C ASP A 90 -8.60 8.20 -7.36
N ALA A 91 -8.26 7.94 -6.09
CA ALA A 91 -8.79 6.82 -5.34
C ALA A 91 -10.31 6.94 -5.09
N VAL A 92 -10.88 8.15 -5.13
CA VAL A 92 -12.33 8.37 -4.92
C VAL A 92 -13.12 7.75 -6.06
N THR A 93 -12.74 8.04 -7.31
CA THR A 93 -13.40 7.45 -8.48
C THR A 93 -13.23 5.94 -8.52
N LEU A 94 -12.03 5.42 -8.22
CA LEU A 94 -11.79 3.97 -8.18
C LEU A 94 -12.62 3.27 -7.12
N LYS A 95 -12.73 3.85 -5.91
CA LYS A 95 -13.55 3.30 -4.82
C LYS A 95 -15.03 3.30 -5.15
N ARG A 96 -15.55 4.35 -5.80
CA ARG A 96 -16.94 4.39 -6.27
C ARG A 96 -17.23 3.26 -7.25
N GLY A 97 -16.35 3.06 -8.25
CA GLY A 97 -16.52 1.96 -9.19
C GLY A 97 -16.47 0.56 -8.54
N ILE A 98 -15.68 0.37 -7.48
CA ILE A 98 -15.71 -0.87 -6.68
C ILE A 98 -17.03 -0.98 -5.90
N ALA A 99 -17.48 0.12 -5.28
CA ALA A 99 -18.71 0.15 -4.50
C ALA A 99 -19.95 -0.15 -5.35
N ASP A 100 -20.05 0.42 -6.56
CA ASP A 100 -21.13 0.16 -7.50
C ASP A 100 -21.24 -1.35 -7.79
N ARG A 101 -20.12 -2.02 -8.05
CA ARG A 101 -20.09 -3.48 -8.24
C ARG A 101 -20.50 -4.26 -6.99
N ILE A 102 -20.09 -3.83 -5.80
CA ILE A 102 -20.50 -4.48 -4.55
C ILE A 102 -22.02 -4.39 -4.39
N ILE A 103 -22.60 -3.23 -4.69
CA ILE A 103 -24.05 -2.99 -4.62
C ILE A 103 -24.77 -3.89 -5.64
N ASP A 104 -24.30 -3.94 -6.88
CA ASP A 104 -24.91 -4.77 -7.93
C ASP A 104 -24.86 -6.27 -7.61
N LEU A 105 -23.81 -6.72 -6.91
CA LEU A 105 -23.59 -8.14 -6.57
C LEU A 105 -24.13 -8.54 -5.18
N GLU A 106 -24.47 -7.57 -4.33
CA GLU A 106 -24.77 -7.74 -2.89
C GLU A 106 -23.76 -8.62 -2.14
N SER A 107 -22.50 -8.61 -2.57
CA SER A 107 -21.45 -9.51 -2.07
C SER A 107 -20.05 -8.97 -2.34
N TYR A 108 -19.03 -9.72 -1.88
CA TYR A 108 -17.63 -9.38 -2.12
C TYR A 108 -17.32 -9.37 -3.63
N PRO A 109 -16.64 -8.33 -4.17
CA PRO A 109 -16.68 -8.04 -5.61
C PRO A 109 -15.63 -8.79 -6.44
N PHE A 110 -14.82 -9.70 -5.87
CA PHE A 110 -13.72 -10.39 -6.58
C PHE A 110 -13.87 -11.90 -6.60
#